data_AF-A0A251XIM2-F1
#
_entry.id   AF-A0A251XIM2-F1
#
_cell.length_a   1.000
_cell.length_b   1.000
_cell.length_c   1.000
_cell.angle_alpha   90.00
_cell.angle_beta   90.00
_cell.angle_gamma   90.00
#
_symmetry.space_group_name_H-M   'P 1'
#
loop_
_entity.id
_entity.type
_entity.pdbx_description
1 polymer ?
#
loop_
_entity_poly.entity_id
_entity_poly.type
_entity_poly.pdbx_seq_one_letter_code
_entity_poly.pdbx_strand_id
1 'polypeptide(L)'
;MLGDLLAGALEDAAARRETRPLAQVEAEALARPAALDALGALAPADRVKIIAEVKRSSPSRGALAEIPDPALLGSRYETGGASAISVLTEGRKFRGSLQDLEQVRDTVSIPVLRKDFIGEPYQVLEARASGADLVLLIVAALDQKTLVELHALVGELGMTALVETHSAEEVSARSTSARRSSASTRAT
;
A
#
# COMPACT_ATOMS: atom_id res chain seq x y z
N MET A 1 1.44 -9.70 -17.40
CA MET A 1 1.43 -10.02 -15.95
C MET A 1 1.24 -8.77 -15.09
N LEU A 2 2.12 -7.76 -15.10
CA LEU A 2 1.93 -6.54 -14.30
C LEU A 2 0.77 -5.67 -14.80
N GLY A 3 0.69 -5.46 -16.12
CA GLY A 3 -0.43 -4.73 -16.74
C GLY A 3 -1.79 -5.37 -16.43
N ASP A 4 -1.89 -6.70 -16.45
CA ASP A 4 -3.14 -7.41 -16.14
C ASP A 4 -3.56 -7.22 -14.67
N LEU A 5 -2.58 -7.16 -13.75
CA LEU A 5 -2.84 -6.91 -12.33
C LEU A 5 -3.34 -5.48 -12.11
N LEU A 6 -2.74 -4.50 -12.78
CA LEU A 6 -3.21 -3.11 -12.71
C LEU A 6 -4.61 -2.96 -13.32
N ALA A 7 -4.84 -3.54 -14.50
CA ALA A 7 -6.15 -3.50 -15.15
C ALA A 7 -7.25 -4.11 -14.26
N GLY A 8 -6.98 -5.28 -13.66
CA GLY A 8 -7.89 -5.90 -12.71
C GLY A 8 -8.16 -5.03 -11.48
N ALA A 9 -7.13 -4.38 -10.93
CA ALA A 9 -7.29 -3.47 -9.79
C ALA A 9 -8.12 -2.22 -10.13
N LEU A 10 -7.99 -1.69 -11.35
CA LEU A 10 -8.79 -0.57 -11.86
C LEU A 10 -10.26 -0.97 -12.09
N GLU A 11 -10.50 -2.17 -12.64
CA GLU A 11 -11.86 -2.72 -12.75
C GLU A 11 -12.52 -2.89 -11.38
N ASP A 12 -11.78 -3.44 -10.41
CA ASP A 12 -12.28 -3.60 -9.05
C ASP A 12 -12.57 -2.24 -8.37
N ALA A 13 -11.72 -1.24 -8.64
CA ALA A 13 -11.93 0.13 -8.17
C ALA A 13 -13.16 0.78 -8.81
N ALA A 14 -13.37 0.60 -10.12
CA ALA A 14 -14.55 1.08 -10.82
C ALA A 14 -15.84 0.46 -10.25
N ALA A 15 -15.86 -0.86 -10.02
CA ALA A 15 -16.98 -1.55 -9.41
C ALA A 15 -17.27 -1.05 -7.98
N ARG A 16 -16.24 -0.80 -7.16
CA ARG A 16 -16.44 -0.20 -5.83
C ARG A 16 -16.98 1.23 -5.92
N ARG A 17 -16.52 2.02 -6.89
CA ARG A 17 -16.98 3.41 -7.10
C ARG A 17 -18.48 3.52 -7.40
N GLU A 18 -19.10 2.49 -8.00
CA GLU A 18 -20.54 2.44 -8.25
C GLU A 18 -21.37 2.44 -6.95
N THR A 19 -20.82 1.86 -5.87
CA THR A 19 -21.50 1.75 -4.58
C THR A 19 -20.93 2.67 -3.50
N ARG A 20 -19.68 3.11 -3.66
CA ARG A 20 -19.00 4.10 -2.82
C ARG A 20 -18.49 5.25 -3.70
N PRO A 21 -19.31 6.27 -3.96
CA PRO A 21 -18.95 7.38 -4.84
C PRO A 21 -17.70 8.13 -4.34
N LEU A 22 -16.97 8.75 -5.27
CA LEU A 22 -15.72 9.47 -4.98
C LEU A 22 -15.85 10.45 -3.81
N ALA A 23 -16.91 11.27 -3.78
CA ALA A 23 -17.14 12.26 -2.73
C ALA A 23 -17.32 11.63 -1.33
N GLN A 24 -17.91 10.44 -1.26
CA GLN A 24 -18.04 9.70 -0.01
C GLN A 24 -16.66 9.22 0.47
N VAL A 25 -15.89 8.58 -0.42
CA VAL A 25 -14.56 8.06 -0.09
C VAL A 25 -13.60 9.18 0.28
N GLU A 26 -13.69 10.33 -0.39
CA GLU A 26 -12.93 11.52 -0.05
C GLU A 26 -13.29 12.05 1.35
N ALA A 27 -14.57 12.17 1.67
CA ALA A 27 -15.01 12.58 3.00
C ALA A 27 -14.53 11.61 4.09
N GLU A 28 -14.59 10.30 3.85
CA GLU A 28 -14.09 9.28 4.76
C GLU A 28 -12.56 9.36 4.93
N ALA A 29 -11.82 9.59 3.85
CA ALA A 29 -10.36 9.78 3.88
C ALA A 29 -9.96 11.00 4.71
N LEU A 30 -10.65 12.13 4.53
CA LEU A 30 -10.39 13.38 5.24
C LEU A 30 -10.85 13.35 6.71
N ALA A 31 -11.81 12.49 7.05
CA ALA A 31 -12.29 12.32 8.42
C ALA A 31 -11.38 11.41 9.27
N ARG A 32 -10.42 10.69 8.66
CA ARG A 32 -9.48 9.85 9.41
C ARG A 32 -8.53 10.71 10.26
N PRO A 33 -8.04 10.17 11.40
CA PRO A 33 -6.89 10.76 12.10
C PRO A 33 -5.70 10.97 11.16
N ALA A 34 -4.68 11.72 11.56
CA ALA A 34 -3.46 11.85 10.75
C ALA A 34 -2.81 10.46 10.50
N ALA A 35 -2.17 10.29 9.35
CA ALA A 35 -1.35 9.11 9.09
C ALA A 35 -0.18 9.03 10.06
N LEU A 36 0.25 7.82 10.40
CA LEU A 36 1.47 7.62 11.17
C LEU A 36 2.71 7.96 10.34
N ASP A 37 3.74 8.50 11.02
CA ASP A 37 5.02 8.84 10.39
C ASP A 37 5.80 7.58 10.00
N ALA A 38 5.52 7.08 8.80
CA ALA A 38 6.18 5.91 8.25
C ALA A 38 7.67 6.13 7.94
N LEU A 39 8.06 7.37 7.58
CA LEU A 39 9.46 7.69 7.33
C LEU A 39 10.27 7.65 8.62
N GLY A 40 9.74 8.19 9.72
CA GLY A 40 10.33 8.08 11.05
C GLY A 40 10.42 6.63 11.52
N ALA A 41 9.34 5.84 11.35
CA ALA A 41 9.33 4.43 11.73
C ALA A 41 10.39 3.59 10.99
N LEU A 42 10.62 3.91 9.72
CA LEU A 42 11.54 3.21 8.81
C LEU A 42 12.92 3.88 8.69
N ALA A 43 13.18 4.97 9.40
CA ALA A 43 14.46 5.67 9.38
C ALA A 43 15.61 4.75 9.84
N PRO A 44 16.85 4.93 9.33
CA PRO A 44 18.01 4.14 9.75
C PRO A 44 18.17 4.07 11.26
N ALA A 45 18.55 2.90 11.76
CA ALA A 45 18.81 2.63 13.17
C ALA A 45 19.85 1.50 13.30
N ASP A 46 20.29 1.23 14.53
CA ASP A 46 21.23 0.13 14.82
C ASP A 46 20.64 -1.28 14.63
N ARG A 47 19.43 -1.38 14.10
CA ARG A 47 18.75 -2.62 13.74
C ARG A 47 18.11 -2.52 12.36
N VAL A 48 17.98 -3.66 11.70
CA VAL A 48 17.23 -3.78 10.45
C VAL A 48 15.75 -3.41 10.68
N LYS A 49 15.20 -2.59 9.80
CA LYS A 49 13.77 -2.23 9.80
C LYS A 49 13.01 -3.21 8.91
N ILE A 50 11.93 -3.79 9.43
CA ILE A 50 11.16 -4.82 8.75
C ILE A 50 9.76 -4.29 8.45
N ILE A 51 9.34 -4.40 7.19
CA ILE A 51 7.94 -4.30 6.81
C ILE A 51 7.42 -5.74 6.69
N ALA A 52 6.61 -6.18 7.65
CA ALA A 52 6.08 -7.54 7.68
C ALA A 52 4.80 -7.63 6.84
N GLU A 53 4.65 -8.65 6.00
CA GLU A 53 3.57 -8.70 5.01
C GLU A 53 2.50 -9.76 5.34
N VAL A 54 1.25 -9.32 5.43
CA VAL A 54 0.05 -10.16 5.49
C VAL A 54 -0.37 -10.52 4.07
N LYS A 55 -0.16 -11.78 3.67
CA LYS A 55 -0.41 -12.28 2.29
C LYS A 55 -0.88 -13.73 2.27
N ARG A 56 -2.06 -13.99 1.71
CA ARG A 56 -2.66 -15.34 1.61
C ARG A 56 -2.13 -16.16 0.43
N SER A 57 -1.93 -15.53 -0.73
CA SER A 57 -1.40 -16.19 -1.93
C SER A 57 -0.48 -15.31 -2.74
N SER A 58 0.30 -15.91 -3.63
CA SER A 58 0.99 -15.19 -4.70
C SER A 58 0.94 -15.97 -6.02
N PRO A 59 0.96 -15.30 -7.18
CA PRO A 59 1.02 -15.97 -8.48
C PRO A 59 2.21 -16.94 -8.63
N SER A 60 3.33 -16.63 -7.98
CA SER A 60 4.57 -17.41 -8.08
C SER A 60 4.62 -18.63 -7.17
N ARG A 61 3.87 -18.66 -6.07
CA ARG A 61 3.95 -19.71 -5.04
C ARG A 61 2.60 -20.35 -4.69
N GLY A 62 1.50 -19.91 -5.30
CA GLY A 62 0.16 -20.40 -4.98
C GLY A 62 -0.32 -19.92 -3.61
N ALA A 63 -1.09 -20.77 -2.92
CA ALA A 63 -1.50 -20.51 -1.53
C ALA A 63 -0.29 -20.64 -0.59
N LEU A 64 -0.09 -19.64 0.26
CA LEU A 64 1.08 -19.58 1.16
C LEU A 64 0.73 -20.07 2.57
N ALA A 65 -0.20 -19.38 3.22
CA ALA A 65 -0.68 -19.68 4.55
C ALA A 65 -2.17 -19.36 4.63
N GLU A 66 -2.91 -20.17 5.39
CA GLU A 66 -4.23 -19.77 5.82
C GLU A 66 -4.08 -18.62 6.82
N ILE A 67 -4.69 -17.48 6.50
CA ILE A 67 -4.77 -16.32 7.39
C ILE A 67 -6.25 -16.17 7.76
N PRO A 68 -6.74 -16.96 8.74
CA PRO A 68 -8.12 -16.85 9.21
C PRO A 68 -8.35 -15.52 9.93
N ASP A 69 -7.30 -14.94 10.51
CA ASP A 69 -7.34 -13.70 11.26
C ASP A 69 -6.15 -12.79 10.88
N PRO A 70 -6.35 -11.80 9.97
CA PRO A 70 -5.29 -10.88 9.57
C PRO A 70 -4.90 -9.93 10.71
N ALA A 71 -5.83 -9.55 11.59
CA ALA A 71 -5.56 -8.70 12.74
C ALA A 71 -4.61 -9.36 13.72
N LEU A 72 -4.88 -10.62 14.10
CA LEU A 72 -3.99 -11.40 14.96
C LEU A 72 -2.60 -11.55 14.35
N LEU A 73 -2.50 -11.78 13.04
CA LEU A 73 -1.21 -11.86 12.36
C LEU A 73 -0.47 -10.51 12.40
N GLY A 74 -1.17 -9.41 12.16
CA GLY A 74 -0.64 -8.04 12.28
C GLY A 74 -0.07 -7.76 13.67
N SER A 75 -0.83 -8.03 14.73
CA SER A 75 -0.37 -7.82 16.12
C SER A 75 0.81 -8.74 16.49
N ARG A 76 0.86 -9.96 15.95
CA ARG A 76 2.03 -10.84 16.12
C ARG A 76 3.27 -10.29 15.45
N TYR A 77 3.15 -9.71 14.25
CA TYR A 77 4.27 -9.06 13.56
C TYR A 77 4.76 -7.83 14.31
N GLU A 78 3.85 -6.99 14.82
CA GLU A 78 4.22 -5.85 15.67
C GLU A 78 4.95 -6.31 16.94
N THR A 79 4.41 -7.30 17.65
CA THR A 79 5.06 -7.89 18.84
C THR A 79 6.43 -8.49 18.51
N GLY A 80 6.57 -9.06 17.32
CA GLY A 80 7.83 -9.58 16.78
C GLY A 80 8.84 -8.51 16.36
N GLY A 81 8.50 -7.22 16.45
CA GLY A 81 9.39 -6.10 16.17
C GLY A 81 9.32 -5.54 14.76
N ALA A 82 8.24 -5.82 14.01
CA ALA A 82 8.00 -5.15 12.73
C ALA A 82 7.94 -3.62 12.90
N SER A 83 8.49 -2.89 11.94
CA SER A 83 8.46 -1.42 11.92
C SER A 83 7.25 -0.88 11.17
N ALA A 84 6.67 -1.69 10.29
CA ALA A 84 5.41 -1.42 9.60
C ALA A 84 4.79 -2.76 9.15
N ILE A 85 3.49 -2.75 8.87
CA ILE A 85 2.78 -3.89 8.29
C ILE A 85 2.40 -3.59 6.84
N SER A 86 2.64 -4.51 5.93
CA SER A 86 2.13 -4.51 4.56
C SER A 86 0.93 -5.43 4.48
N VAL A 87 -0.20 -4.95 3.98
CA VAL A 87 -1.40 -5.76 3.79
C VAL A 87 -1.75 -5.81 2.31
N LEU A 88 -1.80 -7.01 1.74
CA LEU A 88 -2.28 -7.21 0.37
C LEU A 88 -3.78 -6.98 0.32
N THR A 89 -4.22 -6.06 -0.54
CA THR A 89 -5.65 -5.76 -0.71
C THR A 89 -6.21 -6.18 -2.08
N GLU A 90 -5.36 -6.67 -2.98
CA GLU A 90 -5.77 -7.20 -4.29
C GLU A 90 -6.51 -8.54 -4.13
N GLY A 91 -7.74 -8.61 -4.66
CA GLY A 91 -8.65 -9.73 -4.41
C GLY A 91 -8.51 -10.91 -5.38
N ARG A 92 -8.10 -10.70 -6.63
CA ARG A 92 -8.21 -11.70 -7.70
C ARG A 92 -7.07 -12.73 -7.66
N LYS A 93 -5.84 -12.29 -7.43
CA LYS A 93 -4.62 -13.14 -7.43
C LYS A 93 -4.03 -13.34 -6.04
N PHE A 94 -4.13 -12.34 -5.17
CA PHE A 94 -3.54 -12.36 -3.83
C PHE A 94 -4.54 -12.71 -2.72
N ARG A 95 -5.85 -12.75 -3.05
CA ARG A 95 -6.94 -13.06 -2.11
C ARG A 95 -6.91 -12.15 -0.86
N GLY A 96 -6.54 -10.90 -1.07
CA GLY A 96 -6.60 -9.82 -0.10
C GLY A 96 -7.90 -9.06 -0.16
N SER A 97 -8.07 -8.11 0.74
CA SER A 97 -9.22 -7.20 0.77
C SER A 97 -8.90 -5.91 1.54
N LEU A 98 -9.65 -4.84 1.27
CA LEU A 98 -9.58 -3.62 2.10
C LEU A 98 -9.98 -3.91 3.56
N GLN A 99 -10.90 -4.84 3.79
CA GLN A 99 -11.32 -5.26 5.12
C GLN A 99 -10.15 -5.88 5.93
N ASP A 100 -9.22 -6.57 5.27
CA ASP A 100 -8.01 -7.08 5.94
C ASP A 100 -7.12 -5.94 6.43
N LEU A 101 -6.99 -4.87 5.62
CA LEU A 101 -6.19 -3.70 5.98
C LEU A 101 -6.84 -2.94 7.15
N GLU A 102 -8.16 -2.77 7.14
CA GLU A 102 -8.90 -2.16 8.25
C GLU A 102 -8.73 -2.97 9.54
N GLN A 103 -8.92 -4.29 9.48
CA GLN A 103 -8.73 -5.19 10.63
C GLN A 103 -7.32 -5.09 11.22
N VAL A 104 -6.29 -5.07 10.37
CA VAL A 104 -4.90 -4.91 10.83
C VAL A 104 -4.68 -3.53 11.43
N ARG A 105 -5.19 -2.46 10.79
CA ARG A 105 -5.04 -1.09 11.27
C ARG A 105 -5.65 -0.90 12.66
N ASP A 106 -6.78 -1.54 12.92
CA ASP A 106 -7.49 -1.42 14.20
C ASP A 106 -6.75 -2.11 15.37
N THR A 107 -5.79 -3.00 15.10
CA THR A 107 -5.10 -3.79 16.14
C THR A 107 -3.62 -3.52 16.31
N VAL A 108 -3.02 -2.71 15.44
CA VAL A 108 -1.59 -2.36 15.52
C VAL A 108 -1.38 -0.87 15.83
N SER A 109 -0.22 -0.50 16.34
CA SER A 109 0.18 0.89 16.60
C SER A 109 1.29 1.41 15.66
N ILE A 110 1.86 0.53 14.84
CA ILE A 110 2.83 0.84 13.79
C ILE A 110 2.17 1.19 12.44
N PRO A 111 2.88 1.85 11.49
CA PRO A 111 2.34 2.18 10.17
C PRO A 111 1.87 0.98 9.35
N VAL A 112 0.79 1.17 8.58
CA VAL A 112 0.23 0.14 7.69
C VAL A 112 0.28 0.58 6.22
N LEU A 113 0.87 -0.25 5.38
CA LEU A 113 0.95 -0.09 3.92
C LEU A 113 -0.22 -0.81 3.24
N ARG A 114 -0.97 -0.08 2.41
CA ARG A 114 -1.83 -0.71 1.39
C ARG A 114 -0.95 -1.24 0.26
N LYS A 115 -0.80 -2.56 0.18
CA LYS A 115 -0.07 -3.24 -0.90
C LYS A 115 -1.07 -3.67 -1.97
N ASP A 116 -1.12 -2.90 -3.05
CA ASP A 116 -2.03 -3.11 -4.18
C ASP A 116 -1.45 -2.51 -5.46
N PHE A 117 -2.14 -2.67 -6.59
CA PHE A 117 -1.82 -2.02 -7.86
C PHE A 117 -2.64 -0.73 -8.00
N ILE A 118 -2.03 0.38 -7.62
CA ILE A 118 -2.65 1.71 -7.60
C ILE A 118 -2.37 2.42 -8.91
N GLY A 119 -3.42 2.80 -9.65
CA GLY A 119 -3.34 3.50 -10.93
C GLY A 119 -4.22 4.75 -11.03
N GLU A 120 -5.04 5.05 -10.03
CA GLU A 120 -5.93 6.22 -10.06
C GLU A 120 -6.17 6.85 -8.68
N PRO A 121 -6.60 8.13 -8.62
CA PRO A 121 -6.83 8.85 -7.36
C PRO A 121 -7.82 8.18 -6.40
N TYR A 122 -8.88 7.57 -6.93
CA TYR A 122 -9.90 6.90 -6.13
C TYR A 122 -9.32 5.80 -5.25
N GLN A 123 -8.35 5.02 -5.75
CA GLN A 123 -7.68 3.99 -4.97
C GLN A 123 -6.79 4.57 -3.85
N VAL A 124 -6.20 5.75 -4.06
CA VAL A 124 -5.41 6.45 -3.02
C VAL A 124 -6.34 6.93 -1.90
N LEU A 125 -7.47 7.52 -2.25
CA LEU A 125 -8.50 7.94 -1.28
C LEU A 125 -9.05 6.74 -0.51
N GLU A 126 -9.36 5.63 -1.19
CA GLU A 126 -9.76 4.38 -0.53
C GLU A 126 -8.70 3.89 0.45
N ALA A 127 -7.42 4.00 0.11
CA ALA A 127 -6.34 3.59 1.00
C ALA A 127 -6.39 4.40 2.31
N ARG A 128 -6.49 5.73 2.21
CA ARG A 128 -6.60 6.60 3.38
C ARG A 128 -7.88 6.34 4.16
N ALA A 129 -9.03 6.24 3.50
CA ALA A 129 -10.32 5.94 4.12
C ALA A 129 -10.29 4.61 4.89
N SER A 130 -9.52 3.63 4.41
CA SER A 130 -9.31 2.33 5.07
C SER A 130 -8.24 2.38 6.18
N GLY A 131 -7.57 3.52 6.37
CA GLY A 131 -6.61 3.75 7.44
C GLY A 131 -5.15 3.43 7.08
N ALA A 132 -4.81 3.33 5.79
CA ALA A 132 -3.43 3.15 5.35
C ALA A 132 -2.57 4.39 5.67
N ASP A 133 -1.34 4.18 6.10
CA ASP A 133 -0.33 5.21 6.32
C ASP A 133 0.68 5.28 5.17
N LEU A 134 0.83 4.16 4.44
CA LEU A 134 1.60 4.10 3.21
C LEU A 134 0.77 3.56 2.05
N VAL A 135 1.14 3.99 0.84
CA VAL A 135 0.58 3.48 -0.42
C VAL A 135 1.72 3.06 -1.34
N LEU A 136 1.59 1.88 -1.95
CA LEU A 136 2.53 1.38 -2.95
C LEU A 136 2.28 2.04 -4.30
N LEU A 137 3.31 2.63 -4.91
CA LEU A 137 3.31 3.09 -6.30
C LEU A 137 4.41 2.33 -7.05
N ILE A 138 4.08 1.71 -8.19
CA ILE A 138 5.02 0.86 -8.93
C ILE A 138 5.40 1.57 -10.23
N VAL A 139 6.67 1.94 -10.39
CA VAL A 139 7.14 2.71 -11.56
C VAL A 139 6.86 1.95 -12.86
N ALA A 140 7.14 0.65 -12.89
CA ALA A 140 6.87 -0.19 -14.07
C ALA A 140 5.38 -0.33 -14.44
N ALA A 141 4.46 0.08 -13.57
CA ALA A 141 3.01 0.00 -13.81
C ALA A 141 2.39 1.34 -14.24
N LEU A 142 3.09 2.46 -14.07
CA LEU A 142 2.52 3.80 -14.23
C LEU A 142 3.33 4.62 -15.24
N ASP A 143 2.63 5.41 -16.05
CA ASP A 143 3.30 6.47 -16.78
C ASP A 143 3.76 7.58 -15.80
N GLN A 144 4.73 8.38 -16.26
CA GLN A 144 5.36 9.40 -15.41
C GLN A 144 4.38 10.44 -14.87
N LYS A 145 3.38 10.83 -15.68
CA LYS A 145 2.40 11.84 -15.27
C LYS A 145 1.53 11.28 -14.15
N THR A 146 0.98 10.08 -14.34
CA THR A 146 0.17 9.38 -13.34
C THR A 146 0.96 9.15 -12.05
N LEU A 147 2.22 8.72 -12.13
CA LEU A 147 3.08 8.54 -10.96
C LEU A 147 3.24 9.82 -10.14
N VAL A 148 3.48 10.96 -10.79
CA VAL A 148 3.64 12.27 -10.13
C VAL A 148 2.34 12.70 -9.47
N GLU A 149 1.21 12.58 -10.16
CA GLU A 149 -0.12 12.94 -9.64
C GLU A 149 -0.48 12.11 -8.40
N LEU A 150 -0.32 10.78 -8.48
CA LEU A 150 -0.61 9.90 -7.35
C LEU A 150 0.35 10.12 -6.17
N HIS A 151 1.64 10.34 -6.44
CA HIS A 151 2.61 10.64 -5.39
C HIS A 151 2.26 11.95 -4.67
N ALA A 152 1.85 13.00 -5.41
CA ALA A 152 1.41 14.25 -4.81
C ALA A 152 0.17 14.04 -3.92
N LEU A 153 -0.85 13.35 -4.44
CA LEU A 153 -2.08 13.06 -3.70
C LEU A 153 -1.83 12.25 -2.41
N VAL A 154 -0.94 11.25 -2.47
CA VAL A 154 -0.55 10.48 -1.27
C VAL A 154 0.01 11.42 -0.18
N GLY A 155 0.86 12.38 -0.57
CA GLY A 155 1.42 13.38 0.34
C GLY A 155 0.40 14.40 0.84
N GLU A 156 -0.51 14.85 -0.01
CA GLU A 156 -1.61 15.77 0.36
C GLU A 156 -2.54 15.15 1.41
N LEU A 157 -2.75 13.83 1.36
CA LEU A 157 -3.50 13.07 2.36
C LEU A 157 -2.67 12.69 3.61
N GLY A 158 -1.43 13.19 3.72
CA GLY A 158 -0.54 12.96 4.85
C GLY A 158 0.11 11.57 4.90
N MET A 159 -0.09 10.72 3.90
CA MET A 159 0.49 9.37 3.83
C MET A 159 1.91 9.39 3.22
N THR A 160 2.61 8.26 3.29
CA THR A 160 3.90 8.05 2.62
C THR A 160 3.77 7.19 1.38
N ALA A 161 4.26 7.67 0.23
CA ALA A 161 4.36 6.85 -0.98
C ALA A 161 5.59 5.93 -0.90
N LEU A 162 5.38 4.62 -0.90
CA LEU A 162 6.44 3.62 -1.11
C LEU A 162 6.55 3.37 -2.62
N VAL A 163 7.58 3.93 -3.25
CA VAL A 163 7.77 3.78 -4.71
C VAL A 163 8.66 2.56 -4.99
N GLU A 164 8.08 1.55 -5.65
CA GLU A 164 8.75 0.30 -6.04
C GLU A 164 9.37 0.45 -7.44
N THR A 165 10.63 0.04 -7.54
CA THR A 165 11.43 0.11 -8.78
C THR A 165 12.15 -1.22 -9.00
N HIS A 166 12.20 -1.71 -10.24
CA HIS A 166 12.82 -2.98 -10.62
C HIS A 166 14.13 -2.81 -11.39
N SER A 167 14.50 -1.59 -11.79
CA SER A 167 15.77 -1.28 -12.45
C SER A 167 16.41 0.01 -11.95
N ALA A 168 17.72 0.17 -12.19
CA ALA A 168 18.43 1.42 -11.88
C ALA A 168 17.92 2.61 -12.74
N GLU A 169 17.41 2.33 -13.93
CA GLU A 169 16.78 3.33 -14.80
C GLU A 169 15.48 3.84 -14.18
N GLU A 170 14.66 2.95 -13.61
CA GLU A 170 13.45 3.33 -12.87
C GLU A 170 13.76 4.14 -11.60
N VAL A 171 14.87 3.86 -10.92
CA VAL A 171 15.34 4.69 -9.80
C VAL A 171 15.64 6.12 -10.26
N SER A 172 16.21 6.27 -11.46
CA SER A 172 16.52 7.57 -12.05
C SER A 172 15.28 8.31 -12.58
N ALA A 173 14.26 7.58 -13.00
CA ALA A 173 12.98 8.12 -13.46
C ALA A 173 12.07 8.63 -12.32
N ARG A 174 12.38 8.29 -11.05
CA ARG A 174 11.67 8.86 -9.89
C ARG A 174 11.71 10.39 -9.96
N SER A 175 10.56 11.03 -9.73
CA SER A 175 10.50 12.49 -9.67
C SER A 175 11.44 13.02 -8.58
N THR A 176 11.99 14.22 -8.77
CA THR A 176 12.81 14.90 -7.75
C THR A 176 12.05 15.18 -6.46
N SER A 177 10.70 15.23 -6.48
CA SER A 177 9.85 15.31 -5.28
C SER A 177 9.80 14.00 -4.48
N ALA A 178 10.04 12.85 -5.12
CA ALA A 178 10.10 11.54 -4.49
C ALA A 178 11.39 11.28 -3.71
N ARG A 179 12.30 12.25 -3.56
CA ARG A 179 13.53 12.10 -2.76
C ARG A 179 13.31 11.82 -1.26
N ARG A 180 12.08 11.98 -0.76
CA ARG A 180 11.65 11.56 0.59
C ARG A 180 10.92 10.20 0.62
N SER A 181 10.97 9.41 -0.45
CA SER A 181 10.33 8.08 -0.50
C SER A 181 11.35 6.96 -0.24
N SER A 182 10.93 5.91 0.45
CA SER A 182 11.70 4.66 0.56
C SER A 182 11.66 3.91 -0.78
N ALA A 183 12.79 3.34 -1.20
CA ALA A 183 12.88 2.49 -2.38
C ALA A 183 12.86 1.03 -1.96
N SER A 184 12.06 0.20 -2.63
CA SER A 184 12.05 -1.25 -2.45
C SER A 184 12.45 -1.93 -3.76
N THR A 185 13.44 -2.83 -3.69
CA THR A 185 13.82 -3.72 -4.79
C THR A 185 13.30 -5.12 -4.44
N ARG A 186 12.53 -5.75 -5.34
CA ARG A 186 12.16 -7.16 -5.18
C ARG A 186 13.42 -8.02 -5.21
N ALA A 187 13.66 -8.80 -4.17
CA ALA A 187 14.50 -9.99 -4.30
C ALA A 187 13.70 -11.04 -5.09
N THR A 188 14.19 -11.37 -6.30
CA THR A 188 13.71 -12.49 -7.12
C THR A 188 13.96 -13.83 -6.43
#